data_AF-A0A0B8PM23-F1
#
_entry.id   AF-A0A0B8PM23-F1
#
_cell.length_a   1.000
_cell.length_b   1.000
_cell.length_c   1.000
_cell.angle_alpha   90.00
_cell.angle_beta   90.00
_cell.angle_gamma   90.00
#
_symmetry.space_group_name_H-M   'P 1'
#
loop_
_entity.id
_entity.type
_entity.pdbx_description
1 polymer ?
#
loop_
_entity_poly.entity_id
_entity_poly.type
_entity_poly.pdbx_seq_one_letter_code
_entity_poly.pdbx_strand_id
1 'polypeptide(L)'
;MLVVVSLSMVTTPLLLKGQSWWYARSINPTQEEEAAEPMGDRKPRVIVAGFGRFGQVIGRLMYANKVKITILESDASQIKLLRKFGYKVYYGEATNLDLLRAAGANTAEAIVLCTDSPDEVLQTADLCQQHFPHLKILARAAVV
;
A
#
# COMPACT_ATOMS: atom_id res chain seq x y z
N MET A 1 5.33 35.35 36.08
CA MET A 1 4.38 34.80 35.08
C MET A 1 4.99 34.63 33.70
N LEU A 2 5.75 35.59 33.15
CA LEU A 2 6.37 35.48 31.82
C LEU A 2 7.30 34.26 31.65
N VAL A 3 8.03 33.86 32.70
CA VAL A 3 8.93 32.70 32.68
C VAL A 3 8.20 31.36 32.49
N VAL A 4 6.97 31.23 33.02
CA VAL A 4 6.19 29.99 32.89
C VAL A 4 5.66 29.84 31.46
N VAL A 5 5.28 30.97 30.84
CA VAL A 5 4.75 31.01 29.47
C VAL A 5 5.86 30.73 28.45
N SER A 6 7.04 31.35 28.64
CA SER A 6 8.18 31.09 27.75
C SER A 6 8.69 29.65 27.87
N LEU A 7 8.70 29.08 29.07
CA LEU A 7 9.07 27.69 29.28
C LEU A 7 8.08 26.73 28.59
N SER A 8 6.78 27.01 28.67
CA SER A 8 5.75 26.19 28.01
C SER A 8 5.85 26.23 26.48
N MET A 9 6.09 27.41 25.87
CA MET A 9 6.26 27.54 24.42
C MET A 9 7.53 26.87 23.88
N VAL A 10 8.61 26.78 24.67
CA VAL A 10 9.84 26.08 24.29
C VAL A 10 9.69 24.56 24.49
N THR A 11 8.89 24.14 25.47
CA THR A 11 8.68 22.72 25.78
C THR A 11 7.92 22.00 24.66
N THR A 12 6.91 22.63 24.07
CA THR A 12 6.10 22.05 22.99
C THR A 12 6.90 21.65 21.74
N PRO A 13 7.73 22.51 21.09
CA PRO A 13 8.51 22.11 19.92
C PRO A 13 9.61 21.09 20.24
N LEU A 14 10.17 21.10 21.45
CA LEU A 14 11.13 20.09 21.90
C LEU A 14 10.47 18.71 22.06
N LEU A 15 9.26 18.67 22.63
CA LEU A 15 8.44 17.46 22.66
C LEU A 15 8.11 16.99 21.24
N LEU A 16 7.69 17.88 20.33
CA LEU A 16 7.35 17.51 18.96
C LEU A 16 8.56 17.01 18.16
N LYS A 17 9.76 17.57 18.37
CA LYS A 17 10.99 17.12 17.71
C LYS A 17 11.44 15.75 18.22
N GLY A 18 11.39 15.52 19.54
CA GLY A 18 11.63 14.20 20.14
C GLY A 18 10.58 13.16 19.73
N GLN A 19 9.32 13.58 19.68
CA GLN A 19 8.21 12.75 19.21
C GLN A 19 8.38 12.42 17.74
N SER A 20 8.79 13.32 16.86
CA SER A 20 9.00 13.03 15.42
C SER A 20 10.11 12.02 15.17
N TRP A 21 11.18 12.03 15.98
CA TRP A 21 12.26 11.04 15.90
C TRP A 21 11.80 9.68 16.42
N TRP A 22 10.96 9.66 17.46
CA TRP A 22 10.34 8.44 17.98
C TRP A 22 9.21 7.93 17.07
N TYR A 23 8.42 8.81 16.46
CA TYR A 23 7.30 8.54 15.54
C TYR A 23 7.83 8.11 14.17
N ALA A 24 8.88 8.71 13.63
CA ALA A 24 9.52 8.19 12.40
C ALA A 24 10.04 6.75 12.60
N ARG A 25 10.35 6.36 13.84
CA ARG A 25 10.75 5.00 14.21
C ARG A 25 9.61 4.12 14.75
N SER A 26 8.45 4.69 15.09
CA SER A 26 7.31 4.01 15.73
C SER A 26 6.04 3.97 14.88
N ILE A 27 5.89 4.86 13.90
CA ILE A 27 4.83 4.89 12.89
C ILE A 27 5.38 4.95 11.45
N ASN A 28 6.60 4.48 11.26
CA ASN A 28 6.81 3.46 10.25
C ASN A 28 6.71 2.12 10.99
N PRO A 29 5.50 1.66 11.37
CA PRO A 29 5.45 0.30 11.77
C PRO A 29 5.63 -0.48 10.47
N THR A 30 6.75 -1.18 10.37
CA THR A 30 6.69 -2.57 9.97
C THR A 30 5.69 -3.25 10.91
N GLN A 31 4.40 -2.94 10.75
CA GLN A 31 3.31 -3.62 11.41
C GLN A 31 3.20 -4.90 10.60
N GLU A 32 4.00 -5.86 11.01
CA GLU A 32 3.46 -7.14 11.47
C GLU A 32 2.28 -6.83 12.44
N GLU A 33 1.20 -6.26 11.90
CA GLU A 33 -0.11 -6.35 12.51
C GLU A 33 -0.43 -7.82 12.41
N GLU A 34 -0.40 -8.45 13.59
CA GLU A 34 -0.75 -9.83 13.87
C GLU A 34 -1.63 -10.38 12.76
N ALA A 35 -1.05 -11.37 12.07
CA ALA A 35 -1.79 -12.23 11.19
C ALA A 35 -3.13 -12.53 11.83
N ALA A 36 -4.21 -12.10 11.17
CA ALA A 36 -5.43 -12.88 11.23
C ALA A 36 -4.98 -14.33 10.97
N GLU A 37 -5.06 -15.16 12.01
CA GLU A 37 -4.64 -16.56 12.03
C GLU A 37 -4.88 -17.18 10.65
N PRO A 38 -3.83 -17.69 9.98
CA PRO A 38 -3.90 -17.98 8.58
C PRO A 38 -4.83 -19.17 8.37
N MET A 39 -5.99 -18.94 7.76
CA MET A 39 -6.52 -19.93 6.83
C MET A 39 -5.48 -20.09 5.71
N GLY A 40 -4.56 -21.04 5.92
CA GLY A 40 -3.52 -21.47 5.01
C GLY A 40 -2.38 -20.47 4.80
N ASP A 41 -1.16 -20.99 4.92
CA ASP A 41 0.16 -20.40 4.64
C ASP A 41 0.37 -19.97 3.16
N ARG A 42 -0.70 -19.55 2.49
CA ARG A 42 -0.68 -19.08 1.11
C ARG A 42 -0.27 -17.63 1.08
N LYS A 43 0.94 -17.37 0.60
CA LYS A 43 1.40 -16.02 0.21
C LYS A 43 0.37 -15.38 -0.74
N PRO A 44 0.10 -14.07 -0.62
CA PRO A 44 -0.81 -13.38 -1.54
C PRO A 44 -0.30 -13.55 -2.96
N ARG A 45 -1.16 -14.04 -3.85
CA ARG A 45 -0.78 -14.44 -5.22
C ARG A 45 -0.95 -13.31 -6.23
N VAL A 46 -1.76 -12.31 -5.90
CA VAL A 46 -2.13 -11.23 -6.81
C VAL A 46 -1.94 -9.88 -6.15
N ILE A 47 -1.35 -8.94 -6.88
CA ILE A 47 -1.22 -7.54 -6.49
C ILE A 47 -2.30 -6.73 -7.21
N VAL A 48 -2.97 -5.82 -6.52
CA VAL A 48 -3.93 -4.88 -7.10
C VAL A 48 -3.38 -3.47 -6.90
N ALA A 49 -3.06 -2.77 -7.99
CA ALA A 49 -2.56 -1.41 -7.98
C ALA A 49 -3.68 -0.41 -8.25
N GLY A 50 -4.05 0.35 -7.21
CA GLY A 50 -5.21 1.23 -7.19
C GLY A 50 -6.47 0.52 -6.71
N PHE A 51 -7.11 1.06 -5.65
CA PHE A 51 -8.33 0.55 -5.05
C PHE A 51 -9.50 1.53 -5.16
N GLY A 52 -9.58 2.23 -6.30
CA GLY A 52 -10.77 2.98 -6.71
C GLY A 52 -11.95 2.08 -7.08
N ARG A 53 -12.94 2.62 -7.80
CA ARG A 53 -14.18 1.90 -8.17
C ARG A 53 -13.91 0.55 -8.85
N PHE A 54 -12.96 0.50 -9.77
CA PHE A 54 -12.60 -0.74 -10.46
C PHE A 54 -11.84 -1.72 -9.54
N GLY A 55 -10.84 -1.21 -8.80
CA GLY A 55 -10.07 -2.00 -7.85
C GLY A 55 -10.93 -2.62 -6.74
N GLN A 56 -11.98 -1.92 -6.30
CA GLN A 56 -12.97 -2.43 -5.33
C GLN A 56 -13.74 -3.64 -5.88
N VAL A 57 -14.15 -3.61 -7.15
CA VAL A 57 -14.84 -4.74 -7.80
C VAL A 57 -13.90 -5.94 -7.89
N ILE A 58 -12.64 -5.73 -8.31
CA ILE A 58 -11.63 -6.78 -8.36
C ILE A 58 -11.36 -7.33 -6.95
N GLY A 59 -11.20 -6.47 -5.95
CA GLY A 59 -10.98 -6.86 -4.55
C GLY A 59 -12.12 -7.72 -4.03
N ARG A 60 -13.37 -7.32 -4.28
CA ARG A 60 -14.57 -8.09 -3.89
C ARG A 60 -14.64 -9.44 -4.59
N LEU A 61 -14.33 -9.50 -5.89
CA LEU A 61 -14.29 -10.76 -6.64
C LEU A 61 -13.22 -11.72 -6.09
N MET A 62 -12.02 -11.20 -5.81
CA MET A 62 -10.92 -11.99 -5.24
C MET A 62 -11.28 -12.50 -3.84
N TYR A 63 -11.89 -11.64 -3.01
CA TYR A 63 -12.38 -12.00 -1.70
C TYR A 63 -13.42 -13.14 -1.75
N ALA A 64 -14.41 -13.03 -2.65
CA ALA A 64 -15.42 -14.07 -2.85
C ALA A 64 -14.82 -15.42 -3.25
N ASN A 65 -13.72 -15.40 -4.02
CA ASN A 65 -12.98 -16.59 -4.43
C ASN A 65 -11.90 -17.04 -3.41
N LYS A 66 -11.86 -16.43 -2.23
CA LYS A 66 -10.85 -16.71 -1.17
C LYS A 66 -9.41 -16.57 -1.68
N VAL A 67 -9.18 -15.65 -2.61
CA VAL A 67 -7.84 -15.32 -3.13
C VAL A 67 -7.27 -14.18 -2.29
N LYS A 68 -6.14 -14.45 -1.63
CA LYS A 68 -5.39 -13.43 -0.89
C LYS A 68 -4.70 -12.48 -1.88
N ILE A 69 -4.93 -11.19 -1.71
CA ILE A 69 -4.37 -10.13 -2.53
C ILE A 69 -3.58 -9.12 -1.68
N THR A 70 -2.59 -8.50 -2.30
CA THR A 70 -1.92 -7.31 -1.77
C THR A 70 -2.43 -6.09 -2.53
N ILE A 71 -2.78 -5.02 -1.83
CA ILE A 71 -3.28 -3.78 -2.42
C ILE A 71 -2.19 -2.70 -2.32
N LEU A 72 -1.96 -2.01 -3.43
CA LEU A 72 -1.21 -0.75 -3.50
C LEU A 72 -2.22 0.39 -3.66
N GLU A 73 -2.17 1.37 -2.78
CA GLU A 73 -3.11 2.48 -2.79
C GLU A 73 -2.37 3.79 -2.46
N SER A 74 -2.59 4.81 -3.28
CA SER A 74 -1.99 6.14 -3.10
C SER A 74 -2.89 7.08 -2.28
N ASP A 75 -4.18 6.75 -2.12
CA ASP A 75 -5.09 7.49 -1.24
C ASP A 75 -5.00 7.00 0.22
N ALA A 76 -4.34 7.80 1.06
CA ALA A 76 -4.17 7.54 2.49
C ALA A 76 -5.50 7.36 3.24
N SER A 77 -6.58 7.98 2.78
CA SER A 77 -7.89 7.92 3.44
C SER A 77 -8.48 6.51 3.42
N GLN A 78 -8.15 5.71 2.39
CA GLN A 78 -8.69 4.37 2.20
C GLN A 78 -7.86 3.28 2.91
N ILE A 79 -6.60 3.55 3.24
CA ILE A 79 -5.68 2.57 3.84
C ILE A 79 -6.25 1.96 5.13
N LYS A 80 -6.75 2.80 6.05
CA LYS A 80 -7.31 2.33 7.32
C LYS A 80 -8.52 1.42 7.13
N LEU A 81 -9.36 1.73 6.14
CA LEU A 81 -10.54 0.93 5.83
C LEU A 81 -10.13 -0.43 5.24
N LEU A 82 -9.17 -0.44 4.31
CA LEU A 82 -8.72 -1.66 3.66
C LEU A 82 -8.03 -2.64 4.63
N ARG A 83 -7.22 -2.11 5.56
CA ARG A 83 -6.63 -2.94 6.63
C ARG A 83 -7.69 -3.54 7.55
N LYS A 84 -8.75 -2.78 7.88
CA LYS A 84 -9.90 -3.31 8.65
C LYS A 84 -10.62 -4.46 7.94
N PHE A 85 -10.61 -4.49 6.61
CA PHE A 85 -11.14 -5.60 5.82
C PHE A 85 -10.17 -6.80 5.72
N GLY A 86 -9.01 -6.74 6.36
CA GLY A 86 -8.03 -7.81 6.39
C GLY A 86 -7.16 -7.89 5.13
N TYR A 87 -7.15 -6.84 4.30
CA TYR A 87 -6.23 -6.77 3.17
C TYR A 87 -4.82 -6.37 3.64
N LYS A 88 -3.80 -6.92 2.98
CA LYS A 88 -2.44 -6.40 3.09
C LYS A 88 -2.31 -5.18 2.19
N VAL A 89 -2.02 -4.01 2.76
CA VAL A 89 -2.07 -2.73 2.03
C VAL A 89 -0.77 -1.97 2.18
N TYR A 90 -0.21 -1.54 1.04
CA TYR A 90 0.95 -0.68 0.94
C TYR A 90 0.51 0.69 0.43
N TYR A 91 0.99 1.74 1.10
CA TYR A 91 0.71 3.11 0.73
C TYR A 91 1.78 3.65 -0.24
N GLY A 92 1.35 4.20 -1.37
CA GLY A 92 2.20 4.88 -2.34
C GLY A 92 1.86 4.54 -3.80
N GLU A 93 2.59 5.18 -4.70
CA GLU A 93 2.38 5.03 -6.14
C GLU A 93 2.95 3.72 -6.68
N ALA A 94 2.20 3.09 -7.59
CA ALA A 94 2.59 1.83 -8.23
C ALA A 94 3.78 1.99 -9.20
N THR A 95 4.21 3.21 -9.48
CA THR A 95 5.42 3.53 -10.26
C THR A 95 6.71 3.40 -9.45
N ASN A 96 6.62 3.22 -8.12
CA ASN A 96 7.78 2.99 -7.28
C ASN A 96 8.18 1.51 -7.27
N LEU A 97 9.35 1.21 -7.83
CA LEU A 97 9.90 -0.15 -7.90
C LEU A 97 10.07 -0.80 -6.52
N ASP A 98 10.54 -0.05 -5.52
CA ASP A 98 10.76 -0.61 -4.18
C ASP A 98 9.44 -0.90 -3.48
N LEU A 99 8.38 -0.13 -3.78
CA LEU A 99 7.03 -0.43 -3.32
C LEU A 99 6.48 -1.71 -3.96
N LEU A 100 6.70 -1.91 -5.27
CA LEU A 100 6.33 -3.15 -5.96
C LEU A 100 7.05 -4.37 -5.36
N ARG A 101 8.35 -4.24 -5.05
CA ARG A 101 9.13 -5.28 -4.36
C ARG A 101 8.57 -5.58 -2.97
N ALA A 102 8.31 -4.54 -2.18
CA ALA A 102 7.74 -4.67 -0.84
C ALA A 102 6.35 -5.32 -0.87
N ALA A 103 5.54 -5.03 -1.89
CA ALA A 103 4.24 -5.64 -2.12
C ALA A 103 4.31 -7.12 -2.54
N GLY A 104 5.51 -7.63 -2.85
CA GLY A 104 5.76 -9.02 -3.18
C GLY A 104 5.74 -9.32 -4.68
N ALA A 105 5.98 -8.32 -5.54
CA ALA A 105 5.99 -8.49 -7.00
C ALA A 105 6.98 -9.56 -7.48
N ASN A 106 8.04 -9.84 -6.72
CA ASN A 106 9.00 -10.91 -6.96
C ASN A 106 8.42 -12.34 -6.85
N THR A 107 7.28 -12.50 -6.18
CA THR A 107 6.68 -13.81 -5.89
C THR A 107 5.20 -13.89 -6.27
N ALA A 108 4.61 -12.77 -6.68
CA ALA A 108 3.24 -12.71 -7.12
C ALA A 108 3.10 -13.39 -8.49
N GLU A 109 1.96 -14.04 -8.71
CA GLU A 109 1.63 -14.67 -9.99
C GLU A 109 1.09 -13.64 -10.99
N ALA A 110 0.42 -12.59 -10.49
CA ALA A 110 -0.16 -11.54 -11.31
C ALA A 110 -0.24 -10.19 -10.59
N ILE A 111 -0.27 -9.12 -11.39
CA ILE A 111 -0.61 -7.77 -10.97
C ILE A 111 -1.78 -7.25 -11.81
N VAL A 112 -2.74 -6.60 -11.15
CA VAL A 112 -3.87 -5.91 -11.80
C VAL A 112 -3.67 -4.41 -11.63
N LEU A 113 -3.41 -3.70 -12.73
CA LEU A 113 -3.28 -2.25 -12.78
C LEU A 113 -4.67 -1.63 -12.95
N CYS A 114 -5.16 -1.02 -11.89
CA CYS A 114 -6.50 -0.44 -11.78
C CYS A 114 -6.49 1.09 -11.73
N THR A 115 -5.33 1.73 -11.90
CA THR A 115 -5.19 3.19 -11.89
C THR A 115 -5.95 3.82 -13.05
N ASP A 116 -6.42 5.06 -12.87
CA ASP A 116 -7.20 5.78 -13.88
C ASP A 116 -6.30 6.50 -14.90
N SER A 117 -5.01 6.70 -14.60
CA SER A 117 -4.03 7.37 -15.46
C SER A 117 -3.40 6.39 -16.46
N PRO A 118 -3.58 6.56 -17.78
CA PRO A 118 -2.95 5.70 -18.78
C PRO A 118 -1.41 5.73 -18.71
N ASP A 119 -0.83 6.90 -18.44
CA ASP A 119 0.63 7.05 -18.31
C ASP A 119 1.18 6.22 -17.16
N GLU A 120 0.46 6.21 -16.03
CA GLU A 120 0.84 5.47 -14.83
C GLU A 120 0.71 3.95 -15.06
N VAL A 121 -0.34 3.52 -15.76
CA VAL A 121 -0.51 2.11 -16.17
C VAL A 121 0.67 1.66 -17.04
N LEU A 122 1.03 2.44 -18.06
CA LEU A 122 2.12 2.11 -18.97
C LEU A 122 3.46 2.07 -18.24
N GLN A 123 3.76 3.09 -17.44
CA GLN A 123 4.99 3.18 -16.67
C GLN A 123 5.14 2.00 -15.70
N THR A 124 4.09 1.67 -14.94
CA THR A 124 4.12 0.52 -14.04
C THR A 124 4.22 -0.79 -14.81
N ALA A 125 3.54 -0.94 -15.94
CA ALA A 125 3.64 -2.14 -16.77
C ALA A 125 5.07 -2.35 -17.30
N ASP A 126 5.73 -1.29 -17.75
CA ASP A 126 7.12 -1.35 -18.22
C ASP A 126 8.09 -1.73 -17.10
N LEU A 127 7.95 -1.12 -15.92
CA LEU A 127 8.73 -1.48 -14.74
C LEU A 127 8.54 -2.95 -14.34
N CYS A 128 7.28 -3.42 -14.37
CA CYS A 128 6.97 -4.81 -14.08
C CYS A 128 7.59 -5.78 -15.08
N GLN A 129 7.53 -5.47 -16.38
CA GLN A 129 8.15 -6.30 -17.42
C GLN A 129 9.67 -6.37 -17.27
N GLN A 130 10.32 -5.26 -16.93
CA GLN A 130 11.78 -5.19 -16.78
C GLN A 130 12.28 -5.93 -15.54
N HIS A 131 11.59 -5.80 -14.41
CA HIS A 131 12.08 -6.31 -13.13
C HIS A 131 11.44 -7.63 -12.67
N PHE A 132 10.24 -7.95 -13.17
CA PHE A 132 9.46 -9.12 -12.78
C PHE A 132 8.93 -9.87 -14.00
N PRO A 133 9.80 -10.48 -14.84
CA PRO A 133 9.40 -11.09 -16.11
C PRO A 133 8.42 -12.27 -15.97
N HIS A 134 8.29 -12.84 -14.77
CA HIS A 134 7.33 -13.92 -14.46
C HIS A 134 5.93 -13.41 -14.10
N LEU A 135 5.80 -12.11 -13.80
CA LEU A 135 4.58 -11.51 -13.28
C LEU A 135 3.59 -11.27 -14.42
N LYS A 136 2.40 -11.87 -14.35
CA LYS A 136 1.35 -11.61 -15.34
C LYS A 136 0.73 -10.24 -15.10
N ILE A 137 0.72 -9.39 -16.11
CA ILE A 137 0.19 -8.03 -16.01
C ILE A 137 -1.21 -7.99 -16.63
N LEU A 138 -2.20 -7.62 -15.84
CA LEU A 138 -3.54 -7.26 -16.31
C LEU A 138 -3.71 -5.77 -16.11
N ALA A 139 -4.03 -5.03 -17.16
CA ALA A 139 -4.18 -3.59 -17.10
C ALA A 139 -5.59 -3.19 -17.47
N ARG A 140 -6.17 -2.26 -16.71
CA ARG A 140 -7.37 -1.54 -17.13
C ARG A 140 -6.98 -0.59 -18.27
N ALA A 141 -7.64 -0.76 -19.41
CA ALA A 141 -7.60 0.23 -20.48
C ALA A 141 -8.78 1.19 -20.31
N ALA A 142 -8.49 2.49 -20.19
CA ALA A 142 -9.49 3.51 -20.41
C ALA A 142 -9.51 3.84 -21.91
N VAL A 143 -10.70 3.88 -22.51
CA VAL A 143 -10.85 4.46 -23.85
C VAL A 143 -10.75 5.96 -23.66
N VAL A 144 -9.71 6.57 -24.26
CA VAL A 144 -9.54 8.02 -24.34
C VAL A 144 -10.43 8.57 -25.45
#